data_AF-A0A368F499-F1
#
_entry.id   AF-A0A368F499-F1
#
_cell.length_a   1.000
_cell.length_b   1.000
_cell.length_c   1.000
_cell.angle_alpha   90.00
_cell.angle_beta   90.00
_cell.angle_gamma   90.00
#
_symmetry.space_group_name_H-M   'P 1'
#
loop_
_entity.id
_entity.type
_entity.pdbx_description
1 polymer ?
#
loop_
_entity_poly.entity_id
_entity_poly.type
_entity_poly.pdbx_seq_one_letter_code
_entity_poly.pdbx_strand_id
1 'polypeptide(L)'
;MQPVRRVQSATHFKYVSGPSRKDPSVIVHDLLTPCSPGDRGAVAMSWLDVPGDKLAEPILTMQDMMRSLATVKPTVNSADLTKLEQFKNDFGQEG
;
A
#
# COMPACT_ATOMS: atom_id res chain seq x y z
N MET A 1 3.32 0.36 -3.76
CA MET A 1 2.24 1.18 -3.15
C MET A 1 0.87 0.58 -3.44
N GLN A 2 0.47 -0.51 -2.76
CA GLN A 2 -0.80 -1.18 -3.07
C GLN A 2 -2.05 -0.36 -2.68
N PRO A 3 -2.14 0.26 -1.49
CA PRO A 3 -3.32 1.04 -1.11
C PRO A 3 -3.56 2.25 -2.02
N VAL A 4 -2.51 2.99 -2.35
CA VAL A 4 -2.57 4.15 -3.26
C VAL A 4 -3.06 3.72 -4.65
N ARG A 5 -2.50 2.63 -5.18
CA ARG A 5 -2.93 2.10 -6.48
C ARG A 5 -4.41 1.71 -6.47
N ARG A 6 -4.89 1.06 -5.40
CA ARG A 6 -6.33 0.71 -5.27
C ARG A 6 -7.22 1.94 -5.32
N VAL A 7 -6.86 3.01 -4.61
CA VAL A 7 -7.61 4.28 -4.65
C VAL A 7 -7.61 4.86 -6.06
N GLN A 8 -6.44 4.98 -6.68
CA GLN A 8 -6.32 5.61 -8.01
C GLN A 8 -7.03 4.84 -9.11
N SER A 9 -7.06 3.50 -9.04
CA SER A 9 -7.74 2.65 -10.03
C SER A 9 -9.20 2.35 -9.68
N ALA A 10 -9.71 2.82 -8.55
CA ALA A 10 -11.08 2.53 -8.13
C ALA A 10 -12.09 3.21 -9.06
N THR A 11 -13.15 2.48 -9.41
CA THR A 11 -14.28 3.00 -10.18
C THR A 11 -15.51 3.25 -9.32
N HIS A 12 -15.52 2.74 -8.08
CA HIS A 12 -16.61 2.86 -7.14
C HIS A 12 -16.08 3.12 -5.74
N PHE A 13 -16.81 3.94 -5.00
CA PHE A 13 -16.57 4.22 -3.60
C PHE A 13 -17.86 4.03 -2.81
N LYS A 14 -17.73 3.71 -1.52
CA LYS A 14 -18.88 3.61 -0.60
C LYS A 14 -18.63 4.42 0.65
N TYR A 15 -19.71 4.95 1.21
CA TYR A 15 -19.67 5.65 2.48
C TYR A 15 -19.37 4.69 3.63
N VAL A 16 -18.46 5.09 4.51
CA VAL A 16 -18.06 4.35 5.70
C VAL A 16 -17.94 5.27 6.90
N SER A 17 -18.08 4.69 8.07
CA SER A 17 -17.82 5.37 9.34
C SER A 17 -16.38 5.19 9.75
N GLY A 18 -15.75 6.24 10.25
CA GLY A 18 -14.38 6.18 10.74
C GLY A 18 -13.93 7.47 11.42
N PRO A 19 -12.71 7.50 11.97
CA PRO A 19 -12.14 8.68 12.60
C PRO A 19 -12.07 9.87 11.64
N SER A 20 -12.42 11.06 12.11
CA SER A 20 -12.27 12.30 11.34
C SER A 20 -10.79 12.56 11.02
N ARG A 21 -10.52 13.07 9.81
CA ARG A 21 -9.18 13.48 9.39
C ARG A 21 -8.65 14.70 10.14
N LYS A 22 -9.54 15.48 10.77
CA LYS A 22 -9.18 16.65 11.57
C LYS A 22 -8.99 16.30 13.05
N ASP A 23 -9.78 15.36 13.57
CA ASP A 23 -9.74 14.91 14.96
C ASP A 23 -10.04 13.41 15.05
N PRO A 24 -9.02 12.56 15.28
CA PRO A 24 -9.20 11.11 15.35
C PRO A 24 -10.09 10.61 16.50
N SER A 25 -10.38 11.45 17.50
CA SER A 25 -11.29 11.09 18.60
C SER A 25 -12.78 11.14 18.20
N VAL A 26 -13.09 11.81 17.09
CA VAL A 26 -14.45 11.98 16.59
C VAL A 26 -14.71 11.01 15.43
N ILE A 27 -15.79 10.25 15.51
CA ILE A 27 -16.25 9.38 14.42
C ILE A 27 -17.17 10.18 13.48
N VAL A 28 -16.87 10.15 12.19
CA VAL A 28 -17.69 10.70 11.10
C VAL A 28 -18.23 9.57 10.23
N HIS A 29 -19.34 9.79 9.56
CA HIS A 29 -20.07 8.78 8.79
C HIS A 29 -20.05 9.03 7.27
N ASP A 30 -19.28 10.01 6.83
CA ASP A 30 -19.25 10.50 5.45
C ASP A 30 -17.90 10.29 4.75
N LEU A 31 -17.07 9.38 5.27
CA LEU A 31 -15.83 8.99 4.60
C LEU A 31 -16.13 8.07 3.42
N LEU A 32 -15.32 8.13 2.38
CA LEU A 32 -15.43 7.33 1.17
C LEU A 32 -14.24 6.39 1.05
N THR A 33 -14.50 5.10 0.90
CA THR A 33 -13.46 4.10 0.66
C THR A 33 -13.68 3.39 -0.68
N PRO A 34 -12.62 3.03 -1.41
CA PRO A 34 -12.74 2.20 -2.61
C PRO A 34 -13.51 0.91 -2.35
N CYS A 35 -14.38 0.52 -3.26
CA CYS A 35 -15.17 -0.71 -3.14
C CYS A 35 -15.41 -1.37 -4.51
N SER A 36 -15.96 -2.59 -4.50
CA SER A 36 -16.37 -3.26 -5.73
C SER A 36 -17.68 -2.66 -6.26
N PRO A 37 -17.92 -2.62 -7.59
CA PRO A 37 -19.18 -2.14 -8.16
C PRO A 37 -20.43 -2.86 -7.63
N GLY A 38 -20.29 -4.14 -7.25
CA GLY A 38 -21.38 -4.94 -6.69
C GLY A 38 -21.61 -4.77 -5.18
N ASP A 39 -20.80 -3.97 -4.48
CA ASP A 39 -20.99 -3.73 -3.06
C ASP A 39 -22.28 -2.92 -2.83
N ARG A 40 -23.01 -3.25 -1.76
CA ARG A 40 -24.17 -2.47 -1.35
C ARG A 40 -23.74 -1.04 -1.01
N GLY A 41 -24.38 -0.06 -1.64
CA GLY A 41 -24.06 1.36 -1.46
C GLY A 41 -22.82 1.81 -2.24
N ALA A 42 -22.36 1.02 -3.21
CA ALA A 42 -21.35 1.45 -4.17
C ALA A 42 -21.89 2.61 -5.00
N VAL A 43 -21.12 3.70 -5.04
CA VAL A 43 -21.37 4.88 -5.86
C VAL A 43 -20.30 4.92 -6.93
N ALA A 44 -20.72 4.96 -8.20
CA ALA A 44 -19.81 5.09 -9.33
C ALA A 44 -19.18 6.48 -9.32
N MET A 45 -17.88 6.55 -9.03
CA MET A 45 -17.07 7.77 -9.02
C MET A 45 -15.58 7.42 -9.02
N SER A 46 -14.74 8.34 -9.44
CA SER A 46 -13.29 8.19 -9.37
C SER A 46 -12.73 8.82 -8.09
N TRP A 47 -11.45 8.58 -7.80
CA TRP A 47 -10.78 9.25 -6.69
C TRP A 47 -10.67 10.77 -6.86
N LEU A 48 -10.78 11.30 -8.08
CA LEU A 48 -10.79 12.75 -8.35
C LEU A 48 -12.04 13.43 -7.80
N ASP A 49 -13.12 12.67 -7.63
CA ASP A 49 -14.40 13.15 -7.13
C ASP A 49 -14.49 13.08 -5.59
N VAL A 50 -13.52 12.41 -4.94
CA VAL A 50 -13.47 12.25 -3.49
C VAL A 50 -12.80 13.46 -2.86
N PRO A 51 -13.47 14.18 -1.93
CA PRO A 51 -12.83 15.27 -1.19
C PRO A 51 -11.61 14.79 -0.40
N GLY A 52 -10.54 15.58 -0.37
CA GLY A 52 -9.26 15.18 0.23
C GLY A 52 -9.35 14.84 1.73
N ASP A 53 -10.30 15.43 2.46
CA ASP A 53 -10.55 15.15 3.88
C ASP A 53 -11.58 14.04 4.12
N LYS A 54 -12.11 13.43 3.05
CA LYS A 54 -13.13 12.37 3.11
C LYS A 54 -12.64 11.01 2.64
N LEU A 55 -11.43 10.89 2.10
CA LEU A 55 -10.89 9.59 1.73
C LEU A 55 -10.65 8.73 2.98
N ALA A 56 -11.18 7.52 2.98
CA ALA A 56 -10.83 6.42 3.88
C ALA A 56 -9.89 5.46 3.14
N GLU A 57 -8.56 5.63 3.30
CA GLU A 57 -7.58 4.75 2.67
C GLU A 57 -7.79 3.29 3.11
N PRO A 58 -7.79 2.35 2.16
CA PRO A 58 -8.00 0.96 2.51
C PRO A 58 -6.74 0.39 3.18
N ILE A 59 -6.94 -0.44 4.20
CA ILE A 59 -5.88 -0.99 5.07
C ILE A 59 -4.90 -1.85 4.25
N LEU A 60 -3.62 -1.81 4.63
CA LEU A 60 -2.58 -2.68 4.08
C LEU A 60 -2.80 -4.12 4.58
N THR A 61 -2.92 -5.06 3.66
CA THR A 61 -3.14 -6.48 3.96
C THR A 61 -1.91 -7.31 3.69
N MET A 62 -1.85 -8.54 4.21
CA MET A 62 -0.76 -9.45 3.88
C MET A 62 -0.76 -9.85 2.39
N GLN A 63 -1.92 -9.84 1.73
CA GLN A 63 -2.02 -10.04 0.28
C GLN A 63 -1.30 -8.93 -0.50
N ASP A 64 -1.35 -7.69 -0.01
CA ASP A 64 -0.63 -6.55 -0.60
C ASP A 64 0.89 -6.76 -0.53
N MET A 65 1.38 -7.31 0.59
CA MET A 65 2.79 -7.67 0.77
C MET A 65 3.21 -8.77 -0.19
N MET A 66 2.44 -9.87 -0.27
CA MET A 66 2.73 -10.99 -1.17
C MET A 66 2.76 -10.55 -2.64
N ARG A 67 1.80 -9.72 -3.07
CA ARG A 67 1.77 -9.17 -4.43
C ARG A 67 2.98 -8.30 -4.72
N SER A 68 3.42 -7.50 -3.75
CA SER A 68 4.59 -6.65 -3.91
C SER A 68 5.87 -7.47 -4.01
N LEU A 69 6.03 -8.47 -3.13
CA LEU A 69 7.17 -9.39 -3.13
C LEU A 69 7.29 -10.16 -4.45
N ALA A 70 6.17 -10.64 -5.01
CA ALA A 70 6.16 -11.38 -6.27
C ALA A 70 6.72 -10.59 -7.48
N THR A 71 6.74 -9.26 -7.40
CA THR A 71 7.26 -8.38 -8.46
C THR A 71 8.69 -7.91 -8.25
N VAL A 72 9.25 -8.13 -7.05
CA VAL A 72 10.61 -7.70 -6.70
C VAL A 72 11.55 -8.88 -6.86
N LYS A 73 12.58 -8.71 -7.68
CA LYS A 73 13.64 -9.71 -7.84
C LYS A 73 14.79 -9.43 -6.86
N PRO A 74 15.47 -10.46 -6.34
CA PRO A 74 16.71 -10.27 -5.57
C PRO A 74 17.74 -9.51 -6.40
N THR A 75 18.31 -8.45 -5.83
CA THR A 75 19.31 -7.61 -6.51
C THR A 75 20.73 -8.18 -6.40
N VAL A 76 21.04 -8.85 -5.29
CA VAL A 76 22.34 -9.44 -5.02
C VAL A 76 22.32 -10.89 -5.51
N ASN A 77 23.24 -11.22 -6.42
CA ASN A 77 23.38 -12.58 -6.92
C ASN A 77 24.51 -13.33 -6.17
N SER A 78 24.60 -14.64 -6.38
CA SER A 78 25.60 -15.47 -5.71
C SER A 78 27.04 -15.08 -6.04
N ALA A 79 27.33 -14.57 -7.23
CA ALA A 79 28.69 -14.16 -7.61
C ALA A 79 29.15 -12.91 -6.87
N ASP A 80 28.23 -11.99 -6.55
CA ASP A 80 28.52 -10.84 -5.70
C ASP A 80 28.94 -11.29 -4.29
N LEU A 81 28.22 -12.29 -3.75
CA LEU A 81 28.55 -12.89 -2.45
C LEU A 81 29.92 -13.58 -2.46
N THR A 82 30.28 -14.28 -3.54
CA THR A 82 31.60 -14.90 -3.67
C THR A 82 32.74 -13.89 -3.62
N LYS A 83 32.59 -12.73 -4.29
CA LYS A 83 33.60 -11.66 -4.25
C LYS A 83 33.74 -11.07 -2.85
N LEU A 84 32.63 -10.86 -2.15
CA LEU A 84 32.64 -10.36 -0.77
C LEU A 84 33.30 -11.38 0.18
N GLU A 85 33.04 -12.67 -0.03
CA GLU A 85 33.68 -13.73 0.75
C GLU A 85 35.17 -13.82 0.48
N GLN A 86 35.61 -13.65 -0.77
CA GLN A 86 37.02 -13.60 -1.12
C GLN A 86 37.71 -12.40 -0.44
N PHE A 87 37.13 -11.20 -0.54
CA PHE A 87 37.66 -10.01 0.16
C PHE A 87 37.78 -10.24 1.67
N LYS A 88 36.74 -10.82 2.30
CA LYS A 88 36.74 -11.17 3.72
C LYS A 88 37.93 -12.09 4.06
N ASN A 89 38.19 -13.10 3.24
CA ASN A 89 39.25 -14.08 3.47
C ASN A 89 40.65 -13.49 3.23
N ASP A 90 40.80 -12.59 2.27
CA ASP A 90 42.08 -12.01 1.87
C ASP A 90 42.58 -10.94 2.87
N PHE A 91 41.67 -10.15 3.47
CA PHE A 91 42.03 -8.99 4.32
C PHE A 91 41.70 -9.15 5.81
N GLY A 92 40.73 -9.99 6.18
CA GLY A 92 40.36 -10.17 7.58
C GLY A 92 39.85 -8.87 8.25
N GLN A 93 40.29 -8.58 9.48
CA GLN A 93 39.85 -7.41 10.26
C GLN A 93 40.82 -6.22 10.24
N GLU A 94 42.10 -6.46 9.98
CA GLU A 94 43.17 -5.45 10.05
C GLU A 94 43.68 -5.04 8.66
N GLY A 95 42.80 -5.12 7.66
CA GLY A 95 43.12 -5.00 6.23
C GLY A 95 44.13 -3.94 5.83
#